data_AF-A0A6A4X057-F1
#
_entry.id   AF-A0A6A4X057-F1
#
_cell.length_a   1.000
_cell.length_b   1.000
_cell.length_c   1.000
_cell.angle_alpha   90.00
_cell.angle_beta   90.00
_cell.angle_gamma   90.00
#
_symmetry.space_group_name_H-M   'P 1'
#
loop_
_entity.id
_entity.type
_entity.pdbx_description
1 polymer ?
#
loop_
_entity_poly.entity_id
_entity_poly.type
_entity_poly.pdbx_seq_one_letter_code
_entity_poly.pdbx_strand_id
1 'polypeptide(L)'
;MYAICLAILLLIEMTSGILCFIFKDWFKEQATEGFRAFIVHYRDDPDQQNLIDWIQEGWLHCCGVEGPKDWDGNRYFNCSAVEVGSSEACGVPFSCCVRDENEIIRNKQCGYGVRSPDYQSERGAVIHENGCLRAGEEWAERNLVPIAGATVAMAVLQ
;
A
#
# COMPACT_ATOMS: atom_id res chain seq x y z
N MET A 1 41.68 3.59 8.81
CA MET A 1 40.32 3.91 9.30
C MET A 1 39.30 3.88 8.16
N TYR A 2 39.44 4.69 7.11
CA TYR A 2 38.54 4.69 5.94
C TYR A 2 38.32 3.31 5.30
N ALA A 3 39.38 2.61 4.91
CA ALA A 3 39.26 1.27 4.31
C ALA A 3 38.59 0.23 5.22
N ILE A 4 38.74 0.37 6.55
CA ILE A 4 38.09 -0.52 7.52
C ILE A 4 36.58 -0.24 7.55
N CYS A 5 36.17 1.04 7.50
CA CYS A 5 34.77 1.41 7.41
C CYS A 5 34.11 0.88 6.12
N LEU A 6 34.78 1.00 4.97
CA LEU A 6 34.29 0.48 3.69
C LEU A 6 34.18 -1.06 3.72
N ALA A 7 35.15 -1.75 4.30
CA ALA A 7 35.07 -3.20 4.44
C ALA A 7 33.88 -3.63 5.32
N ILE A 8 33.60 -2.91 6.41
CA ILE A 8 32.44 -3.18 7.28
C ILE A 8 31.13 -2.94 6.53
N LEU A 9 31.01 -1.83 5.80
CA LEU A 9 29.81 -1.53 5.02
C LEU A 9 29.55 -2.61 3.95
N LEU A 10 30.60 -3.13 3.29
CA LEU A 10 30.47 -4.15 2.26
C LEU A 10 29.95 -5.48 2.85
N LEU A 11 30.44 -5.83 4.05
CA LEU A 11 29.97 -7.01 4.77
C LEU A 11 28.50 -6.88 5.18
N ILE A 12 28.09 -5.68 5.62
CA ILE A 12 26.68 -5.38 5.91
C ILE A 12 25.84 -5.51 4.65
N GLU A 13 26.26 -4.93 3.52
CA GLU A 13 25.51 -5.00 2.25
C GLU A 13 25.32 -6.45 1.78
N MET A 14 26.38 -7.25 1.79
CA MET A 14 26.32 -8.67 1.40
C MET A 14 25.41 -9.48 2.33
N THR A 15 25.51 -9.27 3.65
CA THR A 15 24.67 -9.99 4.61
C THR A 15 23.21 -9.55 4.52
N SER A 16 22.93 -8.25 4.38
CA SER A 16 21.60 -7.72 4.15
C SER A 16 20.96 -8.29 2.88
N GLY A 17 21.69 -8.38 1.77
CA GLY A 17 21.19 -8.99 0.53
C GLY A 17 20.77 -10.45 0.72
N ILE A 18 21.59 -11.25 1.42
CA ILE A 18 21.27 -12.65 1.73
C ILE A 18 20.03 -12.75 2.64
N LEU A 19 19.97 -11.92 3.68
CA LEU A 19 18.86 -11.92 4.63
C LEU A 19 17.54 -11.52 3.95
N CYS A 20 17.55 -10.50 3.09
CA CYS A 20 16.36 -10.10 2.32
C CYS A 20 15.81 -11.25 1.47
N PHE A 21 16.68 -12.06 0.87
CA PHE A 21 16.24 -13.21 0.07
C PHE A 21 15.66 -14.34 0.94
N ILE A 22 16.30 -14.66 2.05
CA ILE A 22 15.86 -15.73 2.97
C ILE A 22 14.54 -15.37 3.65
N PHE A 23 14.38 -14.11 4.09
CA PHE A 23 13.23 -13.65 4.87
C PHE A 23 12.13 -13.01 4.04
N LYS A 24 12.10 -13.24 2.71
CA LYS A 24 11.09 -12.64 1.82
C LYS A 24 9.64 -12.86 2.28
N ASP A 25 9.33 -14.07 2.74
CA ASP A 25 7.97 -14.45 3.15
C ASP A 25 7.62 -13.82 4.51
N TRP A 26 8.59 -13.74 5.42
CA TRP A 26 8.43 -13.03 6.68
C TRP A 26 8.18 -11.53 6.47
N PHE A 27 8.91 -10.88 5.55
CA PHE A 27 8.66 -9.48 5.19
C PHE A 27 7.24 -9.27 4.63
N LYS A 28 6.75 -10.21 3.82
CA LYS A 28 5.37 -10.18 3.30
C LYS A 28 4.35 -10.27 4.44
N GLU A 29 4.55 -11.17 5.40
CA GLU A 29 3.68 -11.29 6.59
C GLU A 29 3.69 -9.99 7.41
N GLN A 30 4.87 -9.44 7.72
CA GLN A 30 4.99 -8.17 8.45
C GLN A 30 4.32 -7.01 7.71
N ALA A 31 4.45 -6.93 6.39
CA ALA A 31 3.77 -5.93 5.58
C ALA A 31 2.25 -6.11 5.65
N THR A 32 1.76 -7.35 5.57
CA THR A 32 0.33 -7.69 5.68
C THR A 32 -0.25 -7.21 7.00
N GLU A 33 0.43 -7.51 8.11
CA GLU A 33 0.00 -7.10 9.45
C GLU A 33 0.05 -5.58 9.62
N GLY A 34 1.12 -4.93 9.14
CA GLY A 34 1.24 -3.47 9.17
C GLY A 34 0.12 -2.77 8.40
N PHE A 35 -0.19 -3.22 7.18
CA PHE A 35 -1.30 -2.68 6.40
C PHE A 35 -2.66 -2.92 7.06
N ARG A 36 -2.89 -4.10 7.65
CA ARG A 36 -4.13 -4.36 8.41
C ARG A 36 -4.26 -3.41 9.59
N ALA A 37 -3.17 -3.14 10.32
CA ALA A 37 -3.16 -2.17 11.40
C ALA A 37 -3.50 -0.74 10.89
N PHE A 38 -2.93 -0.32 9.76
CA PHE A 38 -3.25 0.96 9.14
C PHE A 38 -4.72 1.08 8.74
N ILE A 39 -5.36 -0.01 8.26
CA ILE A 39 -6.79 0.00 7.97
C ILE A 39 -7.61 0.12 9.25
N VAL A 40 -7.32 -0.68 10.27
CA VAL A 40 -8.07 -0.66 11.54
C VAL A 40 -7.99 0.72 12.20
N HIS A 41 -6.81 1.34 12.22
CA HIS A 41 -6.54 2.62 12.88
C HIS A 41 -6.56 3.83 11.93
N TYR A 42 -7.11 3.67 10.72
CA TYR A 42 -7.09 4.71 9.68
C TYR A 42 -7.62 6.08 10.11
N ARG A 43 -8.61 6.13 11.03
CA ARG A 43 -9.20 7.38 11.54
C ARG A 43 -8.62 7.83 12.89
N ASP A 44 -7.75 7.04 13.49
CA ASP A 44 -7.21 7.29 14.83
C ASP A 44 -5.92 8.13 14.78
N ASP A 45 -5.10 7.95 13.74
CA ASP A 45 -3.78 8.58 13.60
C ASP A 45 -3.61 9.23 12.20
N PRO A 46 -3.40 10.56 12.13
CA PRO A 46 -3.26 11.26 10.85
C PRO A 46 -1.99 10.88 10.08
N ASP A 47 -0.91 10.46 10.77
CA ASP A 47 0.33 10.08 10.09
C ASP A 47 0.19 8.72 9.40
N GLN A 48 -0.49 7.78 10.07
CA GLN A 48 -0.85 6.49 9.47
C GLN A 48 -1.78 6.68 8.28
N GLN A 49 -2.75 7.59 8.41
CA GLN A 49 -3.68 7.94 7.34
C GLN A 49 -2.93 8.48 6.11
N ASN A 50 -2.04 9.46 6.29
CA ASN A 50 -1.27 10.04 5.20
C ASN A 50 -0.38 9.00 4.50
N LEU A 51 0.20 8.07 5.26
CA LEU A 51 1.06 7.03 4.71
C LEU A 51 0.28 6.05 3.82
N ILE A 52 -0.83 5.49 4.32
CA ILE A 52 -1.63 4.55 3.52
C ILE A 52 -2.28 5.24 2.32
N ASP A 53 -2.69 6.51 2.46
CA ASP A 53 -3.22 7.30 1.35
C ASP A 53 -2.18 7.52 0.24
N TRP A 54 -0.94 7.86 0.62
CA TRP A 54 0.17 8.00 -0.32
C TRP A 54 0.50 6.68 -1.03
N ILE A 55 0.48 5.56 -0.31
CA ILE A 55 0.74 4.24 -0.90
C ILE A 55 -0.36 3.90 -1.92
N GLN A 56 -1.63 4.04 -1.53
CA GLN A 56 -2.78 3.61 -2.34
C GLN A 56 -2.95 4.46 -3.59
N GLU A 57 -2.88 5.79 -3.46
CA GLU A 57 -3.08 6.71 -4.59
C GLU A 57 -1.79 7.01 -5.34
N GLY A 58 -0.72 7.30 -4.60
CA GLY A 58 0.47 7.94 -5.16
C GLY A 58 1.51 6.97 -5.71
N TRP A 59 1.68 5.82 -5.07
CA TRP A 59 2.76 4.90 -5.40
C TRP A 59 2.30 3.64 -6.12
N LEU A 60 1.33 2.92 -5.55
CA LEU A 60 0.99 1.56 -6.00
C LEU A 60 -0.34 1.47 -6.77
N HIS A 61 -1.18 2.50 -6.77
CA HIS A 61 -2.49 2.51 -7.44
C HIS A 61 -3.32 1.26 -7.07
N CYS A 62 -3.52 1.09 -5.77
CA CYS A 62 -4.10 -0.11 -5.14
C CYS A 62 -5.15 0.28 -4.09
N CYS A 63 -5.93 -0.70 -3.61
CA CYS A 63 -6.88 -0.49 -2.52
C CYS A 63 -6.90 -1.67 -1.56
N GLY A 64 -6.74 -1.38 -0.27
CA GLY A 64 -6.71 -2.40 0.78
C GLY A 64 -5.44 -3.25 0.73
N VAL A 65 -5.44 -4.35 1.47
CA VAL A 65 -4.27 -5.22 1.62
C VAL A 65 -4.20 -6.22 0.46
N GLU A 66 -5.25 -7.02 0.33
CA GLU A 66 -5.53 -7.95 -0.77
C GLU A 66 -6.61 -7.39 -1.70
N GLY A 67 -7.48 -6.49 -1.21
CA GLY A 67 -8.40 -5.74 -2.03
C GLY A 67 -9.35 -4.82 -1.23
N PRO A 68 -10.33 -4.18 -1.92
CA PRO A 68 -11.24 -3.21 -1.29
C PRO A 68 -12.07 -3.75 -0.12
N LYS A 69 -12.26 -5.06 -0.01
CA LYS A 69 -13.04 -5.68 1.07
C LYS A 69 -12.35 -5.58 2.43
N ASP A 70 -11.03 -5.43 2.47
CA ASP A 70 -10.28 -5.33 3.74
C ASP A 70 -10.70 -4.15 4.61
N TRP A 71 -11.29 -3.12 3.98
CA TRP A 71 -11.89 -1.97 4.67
C TRP A 71 -13.05 -2.33 5.60
N ASP A 72 -13.58 -3.56 5.57
CA ASP A 72 -14.52 -4.05 6.58
C ASP A 72 -13.89 -4.18 7.97
N GLY A 73 -12.56 -4.26 8.06
CA GLY A 73 -11.83 -4.23 9.33
C GLY A 73 -11.88 -2.87 10.04
N ASN A 74 -12.23 -1.79 9.34
CA ASN A 74 -12.34 -0.46 9.94
C ASN A 74 -13.77 -0.18 10.43
N ARG A 75 -13.93 0.36 11.64
CA ARG A 75 -15.23 0.65 12.26
C ARG A 75 -16.12 1.59 11.44
N TYR A 76 -15.55 2.52 10.68
CA TYR A 76 -16.30 3.52 9.91
C TYR A 76 -16.70 3.01 8.53
N PHE A 77 -15.82 2.25 7.88
CA PHE A 77 -16.04 1.73 6.52
C PHE A 77 -16.79 0.40 6.50
N ASN A 78 -16.82 -0.35 7.61
CA ASN A 78 -17.55 -1.59 7.72
C ASN A 78 -19.01 -1.43 7.27
N CYS A 79 -19.50 -2.37 6.46
CA CYS A 79 -20.87 -2.36 5.96
C CYS A 79 -21.95 -2.38 7.05
N SER A 80 -21.71 -3.03 8.19
CA SER A 80 -22.62 -3.01 9.34
C SER A 80 -22.65 -1.65 10.05
N ALA A 81 -21.68 -0.76 9.79
CA ALA A 81 -21.66 0.57 10.40
C ALA A 81 -22.77 1.50 9.90
N VAL A 82 -23.53 1.10 8.87
CA VAL A 82 -24.78 1.77 8.47
C VAL A 82 -25.76 1.84 9.64
N GLU A 83 -25.83 0.80 10.47
CA GLU A 83 -26.73 0.74 11.63
C GLU A 83 -26.39 1.78 12.71
N VAL A 84 -25.13 2.19 12.76
CA VAL A 84 -24.59 3.20 13.69
C VAL A 84 -24.58 4.60 13.03
N GLY A 85 -25.06 4.72 11.80
CA GLY A 85 -25.15 5.99 11.07
C GLY A 85 -23.84 6.47 10.45
N SER A 86 -22.86 5.57 10.22
CA SER A 86 -21.62 5.95 9.53
C SER A 86 -21.91 6.27 8.06
N SER A 87 -21.57 7.49 7.62
CA SER A 87 -21.74 7.92 6.22
C SER A 87 -20.82 7.19 5.25
N GLU A 88 -19.73 6.60 5.75
CA GLU A 88 -18.69 5.94 4.95
C GLU A 88 -18.84 4.42 4.93
N ALA A 89 -19.90 3.90 5.54
CA ALA A 89 -20.17 2.47 5.58
C ALA A 89 -20.30 1.87 4.17
N CYS A 90 -19.82 0.64 4.00
CA CYS A 90 -19.67 -0.01 2.68
C CYS A 90 -18.85 0.82 1.67
N GLY A 91 -18.06 1.78 2.12
CA GLY A 91 -17.16 2.57 1.28
C GLY A 91 -15.70 2.18 1.40
N VAL A 92 -14.85 2.91 0.70
CA VAL A 92 -13.38 2.91 0.81
C VAL A 92 -12.91 4.36 0.91
N PRO A 93 -11.70 4.64 1.43
CA PRO A 93 -11.20 6.00 1.42
C PRO A 93 -10.96 6.51 -0.01
N PHE A 94 -10.87 7.83 -0.11
CA PHE A 94 -10.65 8.54 -1.38
C PHE A 94 -9.30 8.23 -2.03
N SER A 95 -8.34 7.67 -1.30
CA SER A 95 -7.04 7.22 -1.82
C SER A 95 -7.13 5.94 -2.67
N CYS A 96 -8.20 5.15 -2.51
CA CYS A 96 -8.48 4.00 -3.37
C CYS A 96 -9.07 4.39 -4.75
N CYS A 97 -9.43 5.66 -4.96
CA CYS A 97 -10.16 6.06 -6.16
C CYS A 97 -9.24 6.25 -7.35
N VAL A 98 -9.74 5.83 -8.52
CA VAL A 98 -9.08 6.10 -9.79
C VAL A 98 -9.19 7.59 -10.08
N ARG A 99 -8.05 8.23 -10.32
CA ARG A 99 -8.00 9.64 -10.68
C ARG A 99 -8.32 9.82 -12.17
N ASP A 100 -9.25 10.72 -12.48
CA ASP A 100 -9.50 11.16 -13.85
C ASP A 100 -8.48 12.25 -14.22
N GLU A 101 -7.85 12.14 -15.39
CA GLU A 101 -6.87 13.12 -15.87
C GLU A 101 -7.48 14.51 -16.08
N ASN A 102 -8.80 14.59 -16.31
CA ASN A 102 -9.52 15.85 -16.50
C ASN A 102 -10.06 16.46 -15.19
N GLU A 103 -9.80 15.83 -14.05
CA GLU A 103 -10.35 16.25 -12.78
C GLU A 103 -9.58 17.44 -12.18
N ILE A 104 -10.17 18.64 -12.26
CA ILE A 104 -9.58 19.87 -11.69
C ILE A 104 -9.68 19.88 -10.16
N ILE A 105 -10.77 19.31 -9.62
CA ILE A 105 -11.05 19.25 -8.17
C ILE A 105 -11.18 17.80 -7.78
N ARG A 106 -10.37 17.37 -6.81
CA ARG A 106 -10.34 16.00 -6.34
C ARG A 106 -11.65 15.56 -5.70
N ASN A 107 -12.33 14.57 -6.29
CA ASN A 107 -13.51 13.94 -5.70
C ASN A 107 -13.13 13.07 -4.50
N LYS A 108 -13.45 13.56 -3.30
CA LYS A 108 -13.25 12.79 -2.05
C LYS A 108 -14.40 11.82 -1.73
N GLN A 109 -15.47 11.83 -2.52
CA GLN A 109 -16.68 11.03 -2.31
C GLN A 109 -16.79 9.82 -3.24
N CYS A 110 -15.85 9.64 -4.17
CA CYS A 110 -15.78 8.51 -5.11
C CYS A 110 -15.91 7.14 -4.43
N GLY A 111 -15.35 6.97 -3.22
CA GLY A 111 -15.35 5.71 -2.50
C GLY A 111 -16.61 5.43 -1.66
N TYR A 112 -17.60 6.31 -1.62
CA TYR A 112 -18.78 6.14 -0.76
C TYR A 112 -19.72 5.04 -1.30
N GLY A 113 -20.05 4.07 -0.45
CA GLY A 113 -21.01 3.00 -0.77
C GLY A 113 -20.61 2.07 -1.93
N VAL A 114 -19.40 2.19 -2.48
CA VAL A 114 -18.95 1.44 -3.66
C VAL A 114 -18.92 -0.06 -3.45
N ARG A 115 -18.82 -0.52 -2.20
CA ARG A 115 -18.80 -1.95 -1.85
C ARG A 115 -20.20 -2.50 -1.57
N SER A 116 -21.23 -1.64 -1.53
CA SER A 116 -22.63 -2.04 -1.35
C SER A 116 -23.08 -2.98 -2.49
N PRO A 117 -23.90 -4.01 -2.20
CA PRO A 117 -24.50 -4.85 -3.23
C PRO A 117 -25.38 -4.06 -4.22
N ASP A 118 -25.96 -2.94 -3.78
CA ASP A 118 -26.85 -2.10 -4.60
C ASP A 118 -26.09 -1.10 -5.50
N TYR A 119 -24.75 -1.12 -5.46
CA TYR A 119 -23.93 -0.21 -6.24
C TYR A 119 -24.00 -0.55 -7.74
N GLN A 120 -24.64 0.31 -8.53
CA GLN A 120 -24.95 0.05 -9.94
C GLN A 120 -23.78 0.27 -10.90
N SER A 121 -22.72 0.97 -10.49
CA SER A 121 -21.61 1.33 -11.39
C SER A 121 -20.51 0.28 -11.38
N GLU A 122 -19.75 0.19 -12.46
CA GLU A 122 -18.57 -0.68 -12.54
C GLU A 122 -17.50 -0.22 -11.56
N ARG A 123 -17.25 -1.03 -10.52
CA ARG A 123 -16.33 -0.69 -9.42
C ARG A 123 -14.90 -0.44 -9.92
N GLY A 124 -14.40 -1.25 -10.83
CA GLY A 124 -13.06 -1.11 -11.41
C GLY A 124 -12.81 0.17 -12.21
N ALA A 125 -13.86 0.91 -12.61
CA ALA A 125 -13.72 2.22 -13.24
C ALA A 125 -13.63 3.37 -12.21
N VAL A 126 -14.06 3.14 -10.97
CA VAL A 126 -14.14 4.16 -9.91
C VAL A 126 -13.04 3.98 -8.86
N ILE A 127 -12.69 2.73 -8.54
CA ILE A 127 -11.70 2.38 -7.53
C ILE A 127 -10.69 1.35 -8.05
N HIS A 128 -9.49 1.38 -7.49
CA HIS A 128 -8.50 0.34 -7.69
C HIS A 128 -8.97 -0.96 -7.01
N GLU A 129 -9.08 -2.06 -7.75
CA GLU A 129 -9.49 -3.36 -7.17
C GLU A 129 -8.31 -4.22 -6.71
N ASN A 130 -7.08 -3.85 -7.11
CA ASN A 130 -5.88 -4.58 -6.76
C ASN A 130 -5.47 -4.30 -5.31
N GLY A 131 -5.17 -5.35 -4.55
CA GLY A 131 -4.56 -5.22 -3.22
C GLY A 131 -3.14 -4.66 -3.26
N CYS A 132 -2.78 -3.86 -2.26
CA CYS A 132 -1.48 -3.20 -2.20
C CYS A 132 -0.30 -4.16 -2.00
N LEU A 133 -0.50 -5.33 -1.36
CA LEU A 133 0.57 -6.32 -1.26
C LEU A 133 0.96 -6.86 -2.63
N ARG A 134 -0.03 -7.28 -3.42
CA ARG A 134 0.22 -7.78 -4.79
C ARG A 134 0.80 -6.68 -5.68
N ALA A 135 0.25 -5.47 -5.62
CA ALA A 135 0.77 -4.34 -6.38
C ALA A 135 2.24 -4.02 -6.01
N GLY A 136 2.59 -4.11 -4.73
CA GLY A 136 3.96 -3.95 -4.24
C GLY A 136 4.91 -5.03 -4.72
N GLU A 137 4.47 -6.30 -4.72
CA GLU A 137 5.24 -7.42 -5.27
C GLU A 137 5.50 -7.22 -6.77
N GLU A 138 4.47 -6.92 -7.56
CA GLU A 138 4.62 -6.66 -8.98
C GLU A 138 5.51 -5.43 -9.26
N TRP A 139 5.41 -4.38 -8.44
CA TRP A 139 6.30 -3.23 -8.54
C TRP A 139 7.75 -3.63 -8.29
N ALA A 140 8.02 -4.44 -7.27
CA ALA A 140 9.36 -4.92 -6.95
C ALA A 140 9.92 -5.81 -8.07
N GLU A 141 9.11 -6.72 -8.63
CA GLU A 141 9.49 -7.57 -9.77
C GLU A 141 9.82 -6.73 -11.01
N ARG A 142 8.98 -5.74 -11.34
CA ARG A 142 9.20 -4.83 -12.48
C ARG A 142 10.47 -3.99 -12.32
N ASN A 143 10.84 -3.64 -11.09
CA ASN A 143 11.99 -2.79 -10.79
C ASN A 143 13.20 -3.57 -10.26
N LEU A 144 13.18 -4.91 -10.31
CA LEU A 144 14.24 -5.74 -9.76
C LEU A 144 15.60 -5.47 -10.42
N VAL A 145 15.61 -5.36 -11.75
CA VAL A 145 16.83 -5.11 -12.53
C VAL A 145 17.48 -3.77 -12.20
N PRO A 146 16.77 -2.61 -12.23
CA PRO A 146 17.39 -1.34 -11.87
C PRO A 146 17.82 -1.29 -10.39
N ILE A 147 17.06 -1.89 -9.47
CA ILE A 147 17.43 -1.97 -8.05
C ILE A 147 18.74 -2.76 -7.90
N ALA A 148 18.79 -3.98 -8.45
CA ALA A 148 19.98 -4.82 -8.38
C ALA A 148 21.20 -4.14 -9.04
N GLY A 149 20.99 -3.46 -10.17
CA GLY A 149 22.04 -2.69 -10.84
C GLY A 149 22.60 -1.56 -9.98
N ALA A 150 21.72 -0.81 -9.29
CA ALA A 150 22.13 0.26 -8.38
C ALA A 150 22.89 -0.27 -7.16
N THR A 151 22.44 -1.39 -6.57
CA THR A 151 23.15 -2.06 -5.46
C THR A 151 24.54 -2.52 -5.90
N VAL A 152 24.67 -3.21 -7.04
CA VAL A 152 25.98 -3.64 -7.55
C VAL A 152 26.88 -2.45 -7.85
N ALA A 153 26.35 -1.37 -8.43
CA ALA A 153 27.13 -0.16 -8.68
C ALA A 153 27.63 0.48 -7.38
N MET A 154 26.79 0.53 -6.34
CA MET A 154 27.17 1.02 -5.01
C MET A 154 28.29 0.16 -4.41
N ALA A 155 28.13 -1.17 -4.43
CA ALA A 155 29.12 -2.11 -3.92
C ALA A 155 30.48 -1.99 -4.63
N VAL A 156 30.50 -1.68 -5.93
CA VAL A 156 31.74 -1.50 -6.73
C VAL A 156 32.40 -0.13 -6.46
N LEU A 157 31.61 0.90 -6.18
CA LEU A 157 32.12 2.25 -5.92
C LEU A 157 32.62 2.46 -4.48
N GLN A 158 32.16 1.61 -3.56
CA GLN A 158 32.52 1.63 -2.15
C GLN A 158 33.99 1.23 -1.93
#